data_AF-A0A2X1NZ81-F1
#
_entry.id   AF-A0A2X1NZ81-F1
#
_cell.length_a   1.000
_cell.length_b   1.000
_cell.length_c   1.000
_cell.angle_alpha   90.00
_cell.angle_beta   90.00
_cell.angle_gamma   90.00
#
_symmetry.space_group_name_H-M   'P 1'
#
loop_
_entity.id
_entity.type
_entity.pdbx_description
1 polymer ?
#
loop_
_entity_poly.entity_id
_entity_poly.type
_entity_poly.pdbx_seq_one_letter_code
_entity_poly.pdbx_strand_id
1 'polypeptide(L)'
;MVQRLLFFVLTILVVKRISSLPLRLLVAAPFVLLTAADMSISLYSWCTFGTTFNDGFAISVLQSDPDEVVKMLGMYIPYLCAFAFLSLLFLAVIIKYDVSLPTKKVTGILLLIVISGSLFSACQFAYKDAKNKKAFSPYILASRFATYTPFFNLNYFALAAKEHQRLLSIANTVPYFQLSVRDTGIDTYVLIVGESVRVDNMSLYGYTRSTTPQVEAQRKQIKLFNQAISGAPYTALSVPLSLTADSVLSHDIHNYPDNIINMANQAGFQTFWLSSQSAFRQNGTAVTSIACAPWKQFMSEDLMNCCCRIYRKHYSKIRSKRN
;
A
#
# COMPACT_ATOMS: atom_id res chain seq x y z
N MET A 1 -10.43 -13.52 18.10
CA MET A 1 -9.23 -13.99 18.82
C MET A 1 -9.30 -15.49 19.14
N VAL A 2 -10.32 -15.97 19.87
CA VAL A 2 -10.45 -17.39 20.29
C VAL A 2 -10.33 -18.40 19.14
N GLN A 3 -11.06 -18.18 18.03
CA GLN A 3 -11.05 -19.09 16.89
C GLN A 3 -9.66 -19.25 16.23
N ARG A 4 -8.88 -18.16 16.16
CA ARG A 4 -7.53 -18.18 15.58
C ARG A 4 -6.57 -18.99 16.44
N LEU A 5 -6.65 -18.78 17.76
CA LEU A 5 -5.86 -19.55 18.73
C LEU A 5 -6.21 -21.03 18.65
N LEU A 6 -7.50 -21.35 18.58
CA LEU A 6 -7.97 -22.72 18.49
C LEU A 6 -7.54 -23.39 17.16
N PHE A 7 -7.60 -22.67 16.04
CA PHE A 7 -7.04 -23.11 14.75
C PHE A 7 -5.54 -23.41 14.86
N PHE A 8 -4.78 -22.49 15.45
CA PHE A 8 -3.34 -22.64 15.65
C PHE A 8 -3.02 -23.88 16.50
N VAL A 9 -3.61 -23.97 17.69
CA VAL A 9 -3.37 -25.07 18.62
C VAL A 9 -3.73 -26.41 17.97
N LEU A 10 -4.92 -26.55 17.39
CA LEU A 10 -5.34 -27.81 16.76
C LEU A 10 -4.42 -28.20 15.60
N THR A 11 -3.96 -27.25 14.79
CA THR A 11 -2.98 -27.51 13.72
C THR A 11 -1.66 -28.04 14.30
N ILE A 12 -1.13 -27.41 15.36
CA ILE A 12 0.08 -27.87 16.04
C ILE A 12 -0.11 -29.29 16.61
N LEU A 13 -1.24 -29.59 17.24
CA LEU A 13 -1.53 -30.92 17.80
C LEU A 13 -1.62 -31.99 16.70
N VAL A 14 -2.21 -31.68 15.54
CA VAL A 14 -2.26 -32.59 14.39
C VAL A 14 -0.86 -32.86 13.84
N VAL A 15 -0.07 -31.80 13.62
CA VAL A 15 1.29 -31.93 13.06
C VAL A 15 2.21 -32.71 14.01
N LYS A 16 2.09 -32.54 15.33
CA LYS A 16 2.82 -33.34 16.32
C LYS A 16 2.59 -34.85 16.22
N ARG A 17 1.49 -35.30 15.61
CA ARG A 17 1.22 -36.73 15.42
C ARG A 17 2.08 -37.37 14.33
N ILE A 18 2.73 -36.60 13.47
CA ILE A 18 3.67 -37.11 12.45
C ILE A 18 4.90 -37.67 13.17
N SER A 19 5.14 -38.98 13.05
CA SER A 19 6.23 -39.67 13.76
C SER A 19 7.61 -39.25 13.27
N SER A 20 7.79 -39.11 11.96
CA SER A 20 9.05 -38.71 11.36
C SER A 20 9.31 -37.22 11.57
N LEU A 21 10.40 -36.91 12.29
CA LEU A 21 10.82 -35.53 12.56
C LEU A 21 11.05 -34.71 11.27
N PRO A 22 11.72 -35.24 10.22
CA PRO A 22 11.90 -34.47 8.98
C PRO A 22 10.59 -34.10 8.30
N LEU A 23 9.63 -35.03 8.20
CA LEU A 23 8.31 -34.77 7.62
C LEU A 23 7.49 -33.80 8.48
N ARG A 24 7.59 -33.94 9.80
CA ARG A 24 6.94 -33.03 10.75
C ARG A 24 7.43 -31.60 10.55
N LEU A 25 8.74 -31.39 10.46
CA LEU A 25 9.33 -30.07 10.24
C LEU A 25 8.99 -29.53 8.85
N LEU A 26 9.02 -30.36 7.80
CA LEU A 26 8.64 -29.96 6.44
C LEU A 26 7.20 -29.40 6.38
N VAL A 27 6.26 -30.05 7.07
CA VAL A 27 4.85 -29.61 7.11
C VAL A 27 4.65 -28.45 8.10
N ALA A 28 5.30 -28.49 9.27
CA ALA A 28 5.12 -27.48 10.32
C ALA A 28 5.77 -26.14 9.97
N ALA A 29 6.97 -26.15 9.39
CA ALA A 29 7.81 -24.96 9.27
C ALA A 29 7.12 -23.86 8.46
N PRO A 30 6.54 -24.10 7.27
CA PRO A 30 5.83 -23.05 6.53
C PRO A 30 4.69 -22.44 7.36
N PHE A 31 3.89 -23.27 8.02
CA PHE A 31 2.76 -22.83 8.85
C PHE A 31 3.23 -21.97 10.05
N VAL A 32 4.25 -22.44 10.75
CA VAL A 32 4.82 -21.77 11.93
C VAL A 32 5.51 -20.46 11.56
N LEU A 33 6.32 -20.46 10.51
CA LEU A 33 7.03 -19.28 10.04
C LEU A 33 6.05 -18.21 9.55
N LEU A 34 5.03 -18.59 8.77
CA LEU A 34 4.01 -17.64 8.35
C LEU A 34 3.21 -17.07 9.53
N THR A 35 2.95 -17.87 10.58
CA THR A 35 2.24 -17.40 11.78
C THR A 35 3.12 -16.42 12.57
N ALA A 36 4.41 -16.74 12.71
CA ALA A 36 5.37 -15.85 13.36
C ALA A 36 5.52 -14.53 12.59
N ALA A 37 5.55 -14.58 11.25
CA ALA A 37 5.62 -13.38 10.40
C ALA A 37 4.36 -12.53 10.55
N ASP A 38 3.17 -13.13 10.51
CA ASP A 38 1.88 -12.45 10.69
C ASP A 38 1.83 -11.71 12.03
N MET A 39 2.20 -12.38 13.12
CA MET A 39 2.25 -11.77 14.46
C MET A 39 3.30 -10.65 14.56
N SER A 40 4.46 -10.81 13.93
CA SER A 40 5.53 -9.82 13.96
C SER A 40 5.15 -8.54 13.21
N ILE A 41 4.42 -8.67 12.10
CA ILE A 41 3.89 -7.52 11.35
C ILE A 41 2.83 -6.77 12.17
N SER A 42 1.96 -7.48 12.90
CA SER A 42 1.01 -6.84 13.81
C SER A 42 1.70 -6.13 14.98
N LEU A 43 2.78 -6.71 15.51
CA LEU A 43 3.58 -6.05 16.54
C LEU A 43 4.23 -4.78 16.00
N TYR A 44 4.78 -4.84 14.77
CA TYR A 44 5.32 -3.67 14.07
C TYR A 44 4.29 -2.55 13.92
N SER A 45 3.11 -2.86 13.40
CA SER A 45 2.07 -1.86 13.17
C SER A 45 1.64 -1.19 14.49
N TRP A 46 1.46 -1.99 15.54
CA TRP A 46 1.01 -1.51 16.83
C TRP A 46 2.08 -0.66 17.55
N CYS A 47 3.31 -1.17 17.64
CA CYS A 47 4.39 -0.48 18.35
C CYS A 47 4.90 0.77 17.61
N THR A 48 4.87 0.78 16.28
CA THR A 48 5.38 1.91 15.48
C THR A 48 4.31 2.96 15.21
N PHE A 49 3.08 2.54 14.89
CA PHE A 49 2.02 3.45 14.44
C PHE A 49 0.82 3.53 15.39
N GLY A 50 0.79 2.75 16.47
CA GLY A 50 -0.32 2.76 17.43
C GLY A 50 -1.64 2.22 16.87
N THR A 51 -1.58 1.44 15.77
CA THR A 51 -2.76 0.91 15.11
C THR A 51 -2.57 -0.55 14.66
N THR A 52 -3.68 -1.24 14.48
CA THR A 52 -3.65 -2.60 13.91
C THR A 52 -3.24 -2.54 12.45
N PHE A 53 -2.56 -3.58 11.97
CA PHE A 53 -2.29 -3.75 10.56
C PHE A 53 -3.59 -3.65 9.76
N ASN A 54 -3.54 -2.98 8.61
CA ASN A 54 -4.71 -2.61 7.82
C ASN A 54 -4.38 -2.66 6.32
N ASP A 55 -5.37 -2.36 5.49
CA ASP A 55 -5.28 -2.33 4.03
C ASP A 55 -4.26 -1.30 3.52
N GLY A 56 -4.14 -0.13 4.16
CA GLY A 56 -3.11 0.86 3.82
C GLY A 56 -1.68 0.31 3.96
N PHE A 57 -1.39 -0.41 5.05
CA PHE A 57 -0.11 -1.10 5.21
C PHE A 57 0.09 -2.21 4.19
N ALA A 58 -0.94 -3.02 3.93
CA ALA A 58 -0.86 -4.10 2.93
C ALA A 58 -0.59 -3.55 1.52
N ILE A 59 -1.28 -2.48 1.11
CA ILE A 59 -1.05 -1.79 -0.16
C ILE A 59 0.38 -1.24 -0.21
N SER A 60 0.84 -0.61 0.87
CA SER A 60 2.21 -0.07 0.94
C SER A 60 3.23 -1.19 0.76
N VAL A 61 3.10 -2.32 1.48
CA VAL A 61 3.99 -3.47 1.33
C VAL A 61 3.97 -4.04 -0.10
N LEU A 62 2.79 -4.13 -0.74
CA LEU A 62 2.67 -4.63 -2.11
C LEU A 62 3.25 -3.67 -3.16
N GLN A 63 3.34 -2.37 -2.86
CA GLN A 63 3.81 -1.33 -3.77
C GLN A 63 5.23 -0.83 -3.47
N SER A 64 5.80 -1.22 -2.32
CA SER A 64 7.16 -0.86 -1.92
C SER A 64 8.20 -1.56 -2.80
N ASP A 65 9.28 -0.84 -3.09
CA ASP A 65 10.42 -1.38 -3.82
C ASP A 65 11.55 -1.83 -2.86
N PRO A 66 12.49 -2.68 -3.33
CA PRO A 66 13.58 -3.16 -2.50
C PRO A 66 14.44 -2.04 -1.89
N ASP A 67 14.61 -0.90 -2.58
CA ASP A 67 15.41 0.21 -2.07
C ASP A 67 14.73 0.91 -0.89
N GLU A 68 13.40 1.06 -0.93
CA GLU A 68 12.58 1.55 0.18
C GLU A 68 12.67 0.61 1.38
N VAL A 69 12.55 -0.70 1.15
CA VAL A 69 12.67 -1.71 2.21
C VAL A 69 14.06 -1.65 2.86
N VAL A 70 15.12 -1.53 2.07
CA VAL A 70 16.51 -1.43 2.55
C VAL A 70 16.72 -0.17 3.40
N LYS A 71 16.21 0.98 2.95
CA LYS A 71 16.30 2.25 3.71
C LYS A 71 15.59 2.18 5.06
N MET A 72 14.56 1.34 5.18
CA MET A 72 13.78 1.18 6.42
C MET A 72 14.23 -0.01 7.29
N LEU A 73 15.29 -0.74 6.92
CA LEU A 73 15.75 -1.94 7.64
C LEU A 73 16.00 -1.69 9.13
N GLY A 74 16.57 -0.53 9.49
CA GLY A 74 16.84 -0.17 10.88
C GLY A 74 15.59 -0.19 11.75
N MET A 75 14.43 0.22 11.20
CA MET A 75 13.15 0.18 11.92
C MET A 75 12.60 -1.24 12.05
N TYR A 76 12.98 -2.15 11.16
CA TYR A 76 12.48 -3.53 11.15
C TYR A 76 13.25 -4.48 12.08
N ILE A 77 14.47 -4.12 12.53
CA ILE A 77 15.33 -4.99 13.34
C ILE A 77 14.62 -5.60 14.56
N PRO A 78 13.95 -4.83 15.45
CA PRO A 78 13.30 -5.41 16.63
C PRO A 78 12.23 -6.45 16.25
N TYR A 79 11.54 -6.24 15.13
CA TYR A 79 10.47 -7.10 14.65
C TYR A 79 10.99 -8.33 13.91
N LEU A 80 12.17 -8.24 13.28
CA LEU A 80 12.93 -9.40 12.79
C LEU A 80 13.42 -10.27 13.96
N CYS A 81 13.86 -9.65 15.06
CA CYS A 81 14.18 -10.39 16.29
C CYS A 81 12.94 -11.07 16.89
N ALA A 82 11.80 -10.36 16.94
CA ALA A 82 10.53 -10.94 17.38
C ALA A 82 10.10 -12.12 16.49
N PHE A 83 10.23 -11.97 15.16
CA PHE A 83 9.98 -13.03 14.19
C PHE A 83 10.86 -14.26 14.44
N ALA A 84 12.17 -14.05 14.60
CA ALA A 84 13.12 -15.14 14.87
C ALA A 84 12.80 -15.83 16.22
N PHE A 85 12.52 -15.06 17.27
CA PHE A 85 12.15 -15.58 18.58
C PHE A 85 10.86 -16.41 18.53
N LEU A 86 9.79 -15.90 17.91
CA LEU A 86 8.52 -16.62 17.76
C LEU A 86 8.69 -17.88 16.91
N SER A 87 9.47 -17.80 15.82
CA SER A 87 9.77 -18.95 14.97
C SER A 87 10.48 -20.05 15.75
N LEU A 88 11.52 -19.71 16.52
CA LEU A 88 12.24 -20.65 17.38
C LEU A 88 11.32 -21.24 18.45
N LEU A 89 10.49 -20.43 19.09
CA LEU A 89 9.54 -20.87 20.12
C LEU A 89 8.54 -21.89 19.54
N PHE A 90 7.93 -21.58 18.41
CA PHE A 90 6.96 -22.47 17.77
C PHE A 90 7.62 -23.76 17.22
N LEU A 91 8.82 -23.67 16.65
CA LEU A 91 9.59 -24.85 16.23
C LEU A 91 10.00 -25.73 17.42
N ALA A 92 10.42 -25.13 18.53
CA ALA A 92 10.74 -25.87 19.76
C ALA A 92 9.52 -26.64 20.30
N VAL A 93 8.32 -26.03 20.22
CA VAL A 93 7.07 -26.71 20.54
C VAL A 93 6.86 -27.93 19.64
N ILE A 94 7.09 -27.82 18.34
CA ILE A 94 6.93 -28.93 17.37
C ILE A 94 7.90 -30.10 17.62
N ILE A 95 9.13 -29.79 18.02
CA ILE A 95 10.18 -30.78 18.30
C ILE A 95 9.84 -31.58 19.57
N LYS A 96 9.43 -30.92 20.66
CA LYS A 96 9.08 -31.59 21.91
C LYS A 96 7.81 -32.45 21.74
N TYR A 97 7.96 -33.77 21.89
CA TYR A 97 6.87 -34.74 21.69
C TYR A 97 5.90 -34.86 22.89
N ASP A 98 6.24 -34.23 24.02
CA ASP A 98 5.66 -34.56 25.32
C ASP A 98 4.35 -33.82 25.61
N VAL A 99 3.26 -34.22 24.96
CA VAL A 99 1.93 -33.70 25.25
C VAL A 99 0.95 -34.86 25.41
N SER A 100 0.20 -34.87 26.52
CA SER A 100 -0.97 -35.72 26.71
C SER A 100 -2.08 -35.27 25.76
N LEU A 101 -2.06 -35.78 24.54
CA LEU A 101 -2.93 -35.32 23.46
C LEU A 101 -4.26 -36.08 23.47
N PRO A 102 -5.41 -35.40 23.24
CA PRO A 102 -6.70 -36.04 22.95
C PRO A 102 -6.56 -37.07 21.81
N THR A 103 -7.46 -38.06 21.73
CA THR A 103 -7.37 -39.12 20.70
C THR A 103 -7.24 -38.52 19.29
N LYS A 104 -6.45 -39.17 18.42
CA LYS A 104 -6.13 -38.69 17.06
C LYS A 104 -7.38 -38.29 16.26
N LYS A 105 -8.46 -39.07 16.41
CA LYS A 105 -9.76 -38.82 15.77
C LYS A 105 -10.40 -37.53 16.25
N VAL A 106 -10.40 -37.27 17.57
CA VAL A 106 -11.03 -36.08 18.15
C VAL A 106 -10.32 -34.80 17.70
N THR A 107 -8.99 -34.75 17.78
CA THR A 107 -8.24 -33.54 17.35
C THR A 107 -8.44 -33.26 15.86
N GLY A 108 -8.42 -34.29 15.01
CA GLY A 108 -8.67 -34.13 13.57
C GLY A 108 -10.08 -33.65 13.26
N ILE A 109 -11.10 -34.24 13.92
CA ILE A 109 -12.51 -33.82 13.77
C ILE A 109 -12.69 -32.37 14.23
N LEU A 110 -12.12 -31.99 15.37
CA LEU A 110 -12.19 -30.61 15.87
C LEU A 110 -11.53 -29.62 14.89
N LEU A 111 -10.37 -29.96 14.32
CA LEU A 111 -9.72 -29.12 13.32
C LEU A 111 -10.59 -28.97 12.07
N LEU A 112 -11.20 -30.06 11.59
CA LEU A 112 -12.11 -30.02 10.46
C LEU A 112 -13.35 -29.17 10.75
N ILE A 113 -13.97 -29.31 11.92
CA ILE A 113 -15.11 -28.47 12.35
C ILE A 113 -14.73 -26.99 12.31
N VAL A 114 -13.52 -26.65 12.75
CA VAL A 114 -13.04 -25.26 12.79
C VAL A 114 -12.78 -24.73 11.39
N ILE A 115 -12.15 -25.52 10.52
CA ILE A 115 -11.92 -25.14 9.12
C ILE A 115 -13.26 -24.99 8.39
N SER A 116 -14.15 -25.97 8.49
CA SER A 116 -15.47 -25.97 7.86
C SER A 116 -16.35 -24.83 8.38
N GLY A 117 -16.34 -24.56 9.69
CA GLY A 117 -17.06 -23.43 10.28
C GLY A 117 -16.52 -22.08 9.82
N SER A 118 -15.19 -21.93 9.73
CA SER A 118 -14.54 -20.73 9.19
C SER A 118 -14.89 -20.52 7.72
N LEU A 119 -14.87 -21.58 6.92
CA LEU A 119 -15.22 -21.54 5.51
C LEU A 119 -16.71 -21.24 5.29
N PHE A 120 -17.60 -21.88 6.05
CA PHE A 120 -19.03 -21.62 5.99
C PHE A 120 -19.36 -20.17 6.32
N SER A 121 -18.77 -19.62 7.39
CA SER A 121 -18.94 -18.20 7.75
C SER A 121 -18.41 -17.27 6.66
N ALA A 122 -17.24 -17.57 6.10
CA ALA A 122 -16.66 -16.79 5.01
C ALA A 122 -17.52 -16.82 3.73
N CYS A 123 -18.06 -17.99 3.36
CA CYS A 123 -18.99 -18.16 2.25
C CYS A 123 -20.30 -17.40 2.48
N GLN A 124 -20.87 -17.49 3.69
CA GLN A 124 -22.09 -16.77 4.04
C GLN A 124 -21.88 -15.25 3.93
N PHE A 125 -20.73 -14.74 4.37
CA PHE A 125 -20.38 -13.34 4.22
C PHE A 125 -20.21 -12.94 2.75
N ALA A 126 -19.43 -13.69 1.99
CA ALA A 126 -19.17 -13.41 0.58
C ALA A 126 -20.45 -13.45 -0.26
N TYR A 127 -21.38 -14.35 0.06
CA TYR A 127 -22.70 -14.41 -0.59
C TYR A 127 -23.57 -13.19 -0.27
N LYS A 128 -23.59 -12.74 0.99
CA LYS A 128 -24.31 -11.51 1.39
C LYS A 128 -23.73 -10.28 0.69
N ASP A 129 -22.41 -10.14 0.63
CA ASP A 129 -21.74 -9.05 -0.10
C ASP A 129 -22.06 -9.10 -1.61
N ALA A 130 -22.03 -10.30 -2.19
CA ALA A 130 -22.37 -10.51 -3.60
C ALA A 130 -23.82 -10.13 -3.93
N LYS A 131 -24.77 -10.41 -3.04
CA LYS A 131 -26.17 -9.99 -3.22
C LYS A 131 -26.31 -8.46 -3.22
N ASN A 132 -25.60 -7.78 -2.32
CA ASN A 132 -25.65 -6.32 -2.22
C ASN A 132 -24.99 -5.64 -3.41
N LYS A 133 -23.84 -6.16 -3.87
CA LYS A 133 -23.03 -5.56 -4.95
C LYS A 133 -23.27 -6.17 -6.32
N LYS A 134 -24.20 -7.14 -6.43
CA LYS A 134 -24.53 -7.92 -7.63
C LYS A 134 -23.31 -8.62 -8.29
N ALA A 135 -22.24 -8.86 -7.53
CA ALA A 135 -21.02 -9.48 -8.03
C ALA A 135 -20.30 -10.27 -6.94
N PHE A 136 -19.96 -11.53 -7.22
CA PHE A 136 -19.15 -12.35 -6.33
C PHE A 136 -17.67 -12.03 -6.49
N SER A 137 -16.94 -11.91 -5.39
CA SER A 137 -15.50 -11.64 -5.40
C SER A 137 -14.74 -12.70 -4.59
N PRO A 138 -13.85 -13.49 -5.21
CA PRO A 138 -13.07 -14.51 -4.50
C PRO A 138 -12.16 -13.92 -3.42
N TYR A 139 -11.71 -12.67 -3.59
CA TYR A 139 -10.91 -11.95 -2.59
C TYR A 139 -11.69 -11.67 -1.30
N ILE A 140 -13.00 -11.42 -1.38
CA ILE A 140 -13.83 -11.21 -0.17
C ILE A 140 -13.96 -12.51 0.62
N LEU A 141 -14.13 -13.64 -0.09
CA LEU A 141 -14.14 -14.95 0.54
C LEU A 141 -12.79 -15.25 1.20
N ALA A 142 -11.68 -15.09 0.46
CA ALA A 142 -10.33 -15.30 0.97
C ALA A 142 -10.02 -14.41 2.17
N SER A 143 -10.40 -13.13 2.11
CA SER A 143 -10.22 -12.16 3.20
C SER A 143 -10.95 -12.60 4.47
N ARG A 144 -12.22 -12.97 4.35
CA ARG A 144 -13.01 -13.44 5.49
C ARG A 144 -12.51 -14.75 6.05
N PHE A 145 -12.10 -15.69 5.20
CA PHE A 145 -11.50 -16.93 5.66
C PHE A 145 -10.20 -16.67 6.44
N ALA A 146 -9.28 -15.87 5.89
CA ALA A 146 -8.02 -15.50 6.52
C ALA A 146 -8.22 -14.89 7.91
N THR A 147 -9.26 -14.06 8.08
CA THR A 147 -9.62 -13.43 9.37
C THR A 147 -9.85 -14.44 10.50
N TYR A 148 -10.24 -15.69 10.19
CA TYR A 148 -10.44 -16.77 11.17
C TYR A 148 -9.21 -17.65 11.40
N THR A 149 -8.18 -17.52 10.56
CA THR A 149 -6.93 -18.28 10.65
C THR A 149 -5.87 -17.56 11.50
N PRO A 150 -4.76 -18.23 11.85
CA PRO A 150 -3.60 -17.59 12.47
C PRO A 150 -2.88 -16.59 11.55
N PHE A 151 -3.15 -16.61 10.23
CA PHE A 151 -2.60 -15.70 9.23
C PHE A 151 -3.54 -14.54 8.96
N PHE A 152 -4.05 -13.91 10.01
CA PHE A 152 -5.19 -13.03 9.85
C PHE A 152 -4.85 -11.78 9.05
N ASN A 153 -3.61 -11.30 9.01
CA ASN A 153 -3.25 -10.14 8.19
C ASN A 153 -3.33 -10.41 6.68
N LEU A 154 -3.34 -11.68 6.25
CA LEU A 154 -3.64 -12.04 4.85
C LEU A 154 -5.01 -11.51 4.40
N ASN A 155 -5.92 -11.22 5.32
CA ASN A 155 -7.19 -10.60 4.98
C ASN A 155 -7.00 -9.23 4.29
N TYR A 156 -6.05 -8.43 4.76
CA TYR A 156 -5.76 -7.10 4.22
C TYR A 156 -5.02 -7.19 2.89
N PHE A 157 -4.12 -8.16 2.73
CA PHE A 157 -3.48 -8.43 1.44
C PHE A 157 -4.48 -8.89 0.37
N ALA A 158 -5.47 -9.72 0.74
CA ALA A 158 -6.53 -10.12 -0.18
C ALA A 158 -7.39 -8.91 -0.61
N LEU A 159 -7.70 -7.98 0.30
CA LEU A 159 -8.42 -6.75 -0.02
C LEU A 159 -7.58 -5.80 -0.89
N ALA A 160 -6.29 -5.64 -0.58
CA ALA A 160 -5.37 -4.85 -1.38
C ALA A 160 -5.23 -5.40 -2.81
N ALA A 161 -5.16 -6.73 -2.96
CA ALA A 161 -5.13 -7.38 -4.28
C ALA A 161 -6.44 -7.17 -5.06
N LYS A 162 -7.59 -7.22 -4.39
CA LYS A 162 -8.88 -6.88 -5.01
C LYS A 162 -8.89 -5.46 -5.55
N GLU A 163 -8.36 -4.51 -4.76
CA GLU A 163 -8.33 -3.10 -5.16
C GLU A 163 -7.37 -2.85 -6.31
N HIS A 164 -6.21 -3.50 -6.28
CA HIS A 164 -5.27 -3.51 -7.40
C HIS A 164 -5.92 -4.01 -8.71
N GLN A 165 -6.70 -5.09 -8.64
CA GLN A 165 -7.45 -5.58 -9.82
C GLN A 165 -8.49 -4.55 -10.30
N ARG A 166 -9.15 -3.85 -9.38
CA ARG A 166 -10.13 -2.80 -9.73
C ARG A 166 -9.44 -1.62 -10.41
N LEU A 167 -8.27 -1.20 -9.93
CA LEU A 167 -7.46 -0.15 -10.56
C LEU A 167 -7.07 -0.49 -12.00
N LEU A 168 -6.68 -1.74 -12.26
CA LEU A 168 -6.36 -2.20 -13.61
C LEU A 168 -7.56 -2.10 -14.57
N SER A 169 -8.80 -2.25 -14.07
CA SER A 169 -10.01 -2.17 -14.90
C SER A 169 -10.36 -0.76 -15.38
N ILE A 170 -9.88 0.27 -14.68
CA ILE A 170 -10.19 1.68 -14.97
C ILE A 170 -8.99 2.46 -15.54
N ALA A 171 -7.80 1.87 -15.54
CA ALA A 171 -6.56 2.55 -15.91
C ALA A 171 -6.53 3.08 -17.36
N ASN A 172 -7.39 2.54 -18.24
CA ASN A 172 -7.49 2.93 -19.64
C ASN A 172 -8.76 3.75 -19.96
N THR A 173 -9.56 4.09 -18.94
CA THR A 173 -10.76 4.91 -19.12
C THR A 173 -10.36 6.38 -19.12
N VAL A 174 -10.81 7.13 -20.13
CA VAL A 174 -10.66 8.59 -20.17
C VAL A 174 -12.05 9.19 -20.38
N PRO A 175 -12.62 9.91 -19.39
CA PRO A 175 -13.92 10.54 -19.53
C PRO A 175 -13.83 11.74 -20.48
N TYR A 176 -14.94 12.14 -21.09
CA TYR A 176 -15.03 13.37 -21.88
C TYR A 176 -15.33 14.56 -20.98
N PHE A 177 -14.55 15.63 -21.08
CA PHE A 177 -14.76 16.86 -20.32
C PHE A 177 -15.44 17.94 -21.18
N GLN A 178 -16.47 18.58 -20.65
CA GLN A 178 -17.03 19.80 -21.23
C GLN A 178 -16.20 21.00 -20.79
N LEU A 179 -15.21 21.39 -21.60
CA LEU A 179 -14.22 22.41 -21.26
C LEU A 179 -14.57 23.79 -21.84
N SER A 180 -14.32 24.82 -21.04
CA SER A 180 -14.25 26.21 -21.51
C SER A 180 -12.80 26.68 -21.37
N VAL A 181 -12.15 26.96 -22.49
CA VAL A 181 -10.72 27.35 -22.54
C VAL A 181 -10.62 28.85 -22.74
N ARG A 182 -9.82 29.52 -21.90
CA ARG A 182 -9.53 30.95 -22.00
C ARG A 182 -8.03 31.19 -21.86
N ASP A 183 -7.50 32.09 -22.68
CA ASP A 183 -6.12 32.56 -22.55
C ASP A 183 -5.95 33.45 -21.31
N THR A 184 -4.96 33.12 -20.49
CA THR A 184 -4.58 33.83 -19.27
C THR A 184 -3.19 34.47 -19.37
N GLY A 185 -2.47 34.28 -20.48
CA GLY A 185 -1.05 34.64 -20.63
C GLY A 185 -0.08 33.75 -19.85
N ILE A 186 -0.55 32.62 -19.29
CA ILE A 186 0.27 31.64 -18.57
C ILE A 186 0.35 30.34 -19.38
N ASP A 187 1.53 30.08 -19.93
CA ASP A 187 1.77 28.92 -20.80
C ASP A 187 2.19 27.65 -20.05
N THR A 188 2.68 27.77 -18.82
CA THR A 188 3.32 26.66 -18.10
C THR A 188 2.85 26.57 -16.66
N TYR A 189 2.37 25.38 -16.30
CA TYR A 189 1.96 25.03 -14.96
C TYR A 189 2.86 23.92 -14.43
N VAL A 190 3.33 24.06 -13.20
CA VAL A 190 4.18 23.07 -12.53
C VAL A 190 3.50 22.64 -11.24
N LEU A 191 3.15 21.36 -11.16
CA LEU A 191 2.64 20.73 -9.96
C LEU A 191 3.75 19.89 -9.32
N ILE A 192 4.05 20.17 -8.05
CA ILE A 192 5.02 19.41 -7.27
C ILE A 192 4.27 18.57 -6.25
N VAL A 193 4.32 17.25 -6.42
CA VAL A 193 3.79 16.30 -5.44
C VAL A 193 4.92 15.93 -4.47
N GLY A 194 4.82 16.39 -3.23
CA GLY A 194 5.77 16.07 -2.18
C GLY A 194 5.61 14.64 -1.64
N GLU A 195 6.57 14.17 -0.86
CA GLU A 195 6.55 12.84 -0.22
C GLU A 195 6.83 12.98 1.27
N SER A 196 5.92 12.48 2.11
CA SER A 196 6.04 12.34 3.57
C SER A 196 6.43 13.60 4.40
N VAL A 197 6.52 14.78 3.79
CA VAL A 197 6.84 16.05 4.48
C VAL A 197 5.68 16.48 5.38
N ARG A 198 6.00 16.93 6.60
CA ARG A 198 5.03 17.44 7.58
C ARG A 198 5.31 18.90 7.92
N VAL A 199 4.23 19.65 8.15
CA VAL A 199 4.25 21.07 8.52
C VAL A 199 5.10 21.32 9.76
N ASP A 200 5.00 20.43 10.77
CA ASP A 200 5.71 20.54 12.05
C ASP A 200 7.25 20.49 11.92
N ASN A 201 7.78 20.06 10.76
CA ASN A 201 9.22 19.94 10.51
C ASN A 201 9.73 20.97 9.49
N MET A 202 8.92 21.96 9.11
CA MET A 202 9.27 22.99 8.13
C MET A 202 9.42 24.36 8.80
N SER A 203 10.60 24.97 8.72
CA SER A 203 10.82 26.31 9.32
C SER A 203 9.94 27.40 8.71
N LEU A 204 9.47 27.21 7.47
CA LEU A 204 8.51 28.08 6.80
C LEU A 204 7.23 28.26 7.62
N TYR A 205 6.84 27.21 8.34
CA TYR A 205 5.67 27.13 9.21
C TYR A 205 6.00 27.31 10.71
N GLY A 206 7.25 27.63 11.06
CA GLY A 206 7.65 27.94 12.44
C GLY A 206 8.48 26.86 13.15
N TYR A 207 8.91 25.81 12.46
CA TYR A 207 9.86 24.86 13.03
C TYR A 207 11.20 25.53 13.39
N THR A 208 11.77 25.17 14.53
CA THR A 208 12.92 25.89 15.13
C THR A 208 14.22 25.74 14.37
N ARG A 209 14.39 24.65 13.60
CA ARG A 209 15.59 24.43 12.77
C ARG A 209 15.32 24.92 11.36
N SER A 210 16.29 25.58 10.73
CA SER A 210 16.19 26.08 9.36
C SER A 210 16.17 24.93 8.34
N THR A 211 15.00 24.35 8.11
CA THR A 211 14.77 23.23 7.19
C THR A 211 14.29 23.66 5.81
N THR A 212 13.79 24.89 5.67
CA THR A 212 13.29 25.44 4.40
C THR A 212 13.87 26.81 4.00
N PRO A 213 15.19 27.04 4.12
CA PRO A 213 15.78 28.38 3.94
C PRO A 213 15.57 28.96 2.53
N GLN A 214 15.59 28.13 1.49
CA GLN A 214 15.44 28.58 0.10
C GLN A 214 13.99 29.00 -0.21
N VAL A 215 13.01 28.32 0.39
CA VAL A 215 11.59 28.65 0.22
C VAL A 215 11.26 29.93 1.00
N GLU A 216 11.82 30.08 2.20
CA GLU A 216 11.68 31.30 3.01
C GLU A 216 12.28 32.53 2.32
N ALA A 217 13.40 32.39 1.60
CA ALA A 217 13.99 33.49 0.83
C ALA A 217 13.02 34.03 -0.25
N GLN A 218 12.09 33.19 -0.73
CA GLN A 218 11.10 33.50 -1.75
C GLN A 218 9.72 33.88 -1.15
N ARG A 219 9.59 33.99 0.18
CA ARG A 219 8.29 34.10 0.89
C ARG A 219 7.36 35.18 0.35
N LYS A 220 7.89 36.31 -0.13
CA LYS A 220 7.09 37.41 -0.73
C LYS A 220 6.36 37.01 -2.02
N GLN A 221 6.79 35.95 -2.69
CA GLN A 221 6.24 35.44 -3.94
C GLN A 221 5.37 34.18 -3.74
N ILE A 222 5.18 33.76 -2.49
CA ILE A 222 4.51 32.50 -2.16
C ILE A 222 3.18 32.79 -1.47
N LYS A 223 2.09 32.23 -2.02
CA LYS A 223 0.85 32.10 -1.27
C LYS A 223 0.95 30.86 -0.38
N LEU A 224 1.13 31.09 0.92
CA LEU A 224 1.24 30.02 1.90
C LEU A 224 -0.15 29.58 2.41
N PHE A 225 -0.40 28.27 2.45
CA PHE A 225 -1.62 27.68 3.02
C PHE A 225 -1.29 27.04 4.37
N ASN A 226 -1.94 27.49 5.44
CA ASN A 226 -1.64 27.02 6.81
C ASN A 226 -2.59 25.93 7.31
N GLN A 227 -3.61 25.57 6.52
CA GLN A 227 -4.67 24.61 6.90
C GLN A 227 -4.90 23.58 5.79
N ALA A 228 -3.81 23.02 5.28
CA ALA A 228 -3.85 21.94 4.30
C ALA A 228 -3.66 20.59 5.00
N ILE A 229 -4.60 19.67 4.78
CA ILE A 229 -4.58 18.32 5.36
C ILE A 229 -4.65 17.32 4.20
N SER A 230 -3.78 16.31 4.21
CA SER A 230 -3.79 15.23 3.21
C SER A 230 -5.06 14.39 3.30
N GLY A 231 -5.60 13.96 2.15
CA GLY A 231 -6.78 13.08 2.11
C GLY A 231 -6.54 11.67 2.69
N ALA A 232 -5.29 11.20 2.71
CA ALA A 232 -4.90 9.93 3.31
C ALA A 232 -3.43 9.94 3.77
N PRO A 233 -3.01 9.05 4.69
CA PRO A 233 -1.65 9.02 5.22
C PRO A 233 -0.67 8.15 4.39
N TYR A 234 -1.06 7.68 3.20
CA TYR A 234 -0.22 6.86 2.32
C TYR A 234 -0.42 7.23 0.84
N THR A 235 0.66 7.17 0.05
CA THR A 235 0.75 7.70 -1.32
C THR A 235 -0.30 7.11 -2.26
N ALA A 236 -0.58 5.82 -2.14
CA ALA A 236 -1.50 5.09 -3.02
C ALA A 236 -2.96 5.59 -2.96
N LEU A 237 -3.36 6.29 -1.89
CA LEU A 237 -4.68 6.91 -1.76
C LEU A 237 -4.61 8.44 -1.73
N SER A 238 -3.57 9.02 -1.11
CA SER A 238 -3.46 10.48 -0.97
C SER A 238 -3.30 11.19 -2.30
N VAL A 239 -2.50 10.63 -3.23
CA VAL A 239 -2.28 11.25 -4.53
C VAL A 239 -3.55 11.22 -5.38
N PRO A 240 -4.25 10.08 -5.54
CA PRO A 240 -5.55 10.08 -6.19
C PRO A 240 -6.57 11.05 -5.60
N LEU A 241 -6.74 11.08 -4.29
CA LEU A 241 -7.66 12.02 -3.65
C LEU A 241 -7.31 13.49 -3.91
N SER A 242 -6.05 13.79 -4.22
CA SER A 242 -5.60 15.16 -4.49
C SER A 242 -5.74 15.56 -5.96
N LEU A 243 -5.72 14.60 -6.89
CA LEU A 243 -5.59 14.87 -8.34
C LEU A 243 -6.81 14.45 -9.17
N THR A 244 -7.79 13.81 -8.52
CA THR A 244 -8.98 13.24 -9.17
C THR A 244 -10.25 13.82 -8.55
N ALA A 245 -11.41 13.54 -9.15
CA ALA A 245 -12.72 13.90 -8.59
C ALA A 245 -13.16 13.03 -7.39
N ASP A 246 -12.29 12.12 -6.94
CA ASP A 246 -12.56 11.30 -5.75
C ASP A 246 -12.57 12.13 -4.45
N SER A 247 -13.20 11.60 -3.40
CA SER A 247 -13.35 12.32 -2.13
C SER A 247 -13.13 11.44 -0.91
N VAL A 248 -12.68 12.05 0.19
CA VAL A 248 -12.50 11.37 1.48
C VAL A 248 -13.83 10.84 2.03
N LEU A 249 -14.93 11.56 1.81
CA LEU A 249 -16.26 11.21 2.33
C LEU A 249 -16.99 10.15 1.51
N SER A 250 -16.68 10.06 0.22
CA SER A 250 -17.32 9.14 -0.73
C SER A 250 -16.27 8.59 -1.69
N HIS A 251 -15.36 7.78 -1.15
CA HIS A 251 -14.27 7.18 -1.90
C HIS A 251 -14.79 6.18 -2.95
N ASP A 252 -14.50 6.42 -4.22
CA ASP A 252 -14.73 5.49 -5.31
C ASP A 252 -13.68 5.67 -6.42
N ILE A 253 -12.86 4.63 -6.67
CA ILE A 253 -11.85 4.71 -7.73
C ILE A 253 -12.44 4.90 -9.12
N HIS A 254 -13.73 4.64 -9.36
CA HIS A 254 -14.35 4.99 -10.64
C HIS A 254 -14.27 6.50 -10.94
N ASN A 255 -13.97 7.32 -9.94
CA ASN A 255 -13.67 8.74 -10.10
C ASN A 255 -12.21 9.03 -10.50
N TYR A 256 -11.28 8.06 -10.44
CA TYR A 256 -9.86 8.29 -10.77
C TYR A 256 -9.61 8.69 -12.24
N PRO A 257 -10.35 8.17 -13.23
CA PRO A 257 -10.26 8.66 -14.61
C PRO A 257 -10.62 10.14 -14.76
N ASP A 258 -11.49 10.67 -13.89
CA ASP A 258 -11.80 12.09 -13.80
C ASP A 258 -10.69 12.79 -13.01
N ASN A 259 -9.64 13.21 -13.72
CA ASN A 259 -8.44 13.77 -13.10
C ASN A 259 -7.86 14.95 -13.89
N ILE A 260 -7.07 15.76 -13.18
CA ILE A 260 -6.51 17.00 -13.73
C ILE A 260 -5.59 16.77 -14.95
N ILE A 261 -4.98 15.58 -15.07
CA ILE A 261 -4.07 15.25 -16.17
C ILE A 261 -4.88 14.98 -17.44
N ASN A 262 -5.92 14.15 -17.34
CA ASN A 262 -6.85 13.90 -18.44
C ASN A 262 -7.57 15.17 -18.89
N MET A 263 -7.97 16.01 -17.94
CA MET A 263 -8.57 17.33 -18.20
C MET A 263 -7.60 18.25 -18.95
N ALA A 264 -6.34 18.36 -18.49
CA ALA A 264 -5.32 19.18 -19.14
C ALA A 264 -5.00 18.71 -20.56
N ASN A 265 -4.92 17.40 -20.79
CA ASN A 265 -4.71 16.85 -22.12
C ASN A 265 -5.84 17.19 -23.09
N GLN A 266 -7.11 17.10 -22.65
CA GLN A 266 -8.25 17.51 -23.48
C GLN A 266 -8.33 19.02 -23.68
N ALA A 267 -7.80 19.81 -22.76
CA ALA A 267 -7.64 21.26 -22.91
C ALA A 267 -6.49 21.66 -23.86
N GLY A 268 -5.72 20.69 -24.39
CA GLY A 268 -4.64 20.93 -25.35
C GLY A 268 -3.26 21.16 -24.74
N PHE A 269 -3.09 20.95 -23.42
CA PHE A 269 -1.78 21.06 -22.78
C PHE A 269 -0.89 19.86 -23.12
N GLN A 270 0.41 20.11 -23.24
CA GLN A 270 1.42 19.06 -23.19
C GLN A 270 1.69 18.71 -21.73
N THR A 271 1.38 17.48 -21.33
CA THR A 271 1.57 17.00 -19.96
C THR A 271 2.84 16.16 -19.84
N PHE A 272 3.61 16.40 -18.78
CA PHE A 272 4.82 15.65 -18.46
C PHE A 272 4.77 15.20 -17.00
N TRP A 273 5.01 13.90 -16.76
CA TRP A 273 5.09 13.35 -15.41
C TRP A 273 6.53 12.95 -15.08
N LEU A 274 7.19 13.73 -14.22
CA LEU A 274 8.56 13.50 -13.79
C LEU A 274 8.55 12.91 -12.38
N SER A 275 9.20 11.76 -12.20
CA SER A 275 9.20 11.03 -10.93
C SER A 275 10.60 10.51 -10.61
N SER A 276 11.11 10.84 -9.42
CA SER A 276 12.24 10.15 -8.81
C SER A 276 11.82 8.85 -8.09
N GLN A 277 10.51 8.67 -7.85
CA GLN A 277 9.99 7.38 -7.40
C GLN A 277 10.13 6.40 -8.57
N SER A 278 10.77 5.27 -8.28
CA SER A 278 11.22 4.29 -9.25
C SER A 278 10.14 3.97 -10.30
N ALA A 279 10.51 4.06 -11.58
CA ALA A 279 9.66 3.68 -12.73
C ALA A 279 9.34 2.16 -12.75
N PHE A 280 9.87 1.39 -11.80
CA PHE A 280 9.55 -0.01 -11.54
C PHE A 280 8.09 -0.21 -11.12
N ARG A 281 7.36 0.85 -10.76
CA ARG A 281 5.90 0.85 -10.70
C ARG A 281 5.29 0.80 -12.12
N GLN A 282 5.55 -0.26 -12.88
CA GLN A 282 4.83 -0.51 -14.12
C GLN A 282 3.51 -1.25 -13.82
N ASN A 283 2.41 -0.67 -14.30
CA ASN A 283 1.04 -1.20 -14.33
C ASN A 283 0.43 -1.58 -12.97
N GLY A 284 -0.57 -0.79 -12.55
CA GLY A 284 -1.52 -1.17 -11.49
C GLY A 284 -1.38 -0.47 -10.14
N THR A 285 -0.54 0.57 -10.03
CA THR A 285 -0.64 1.50 -8.88
C THR A 285 -1.62 2.63 -9.21
N ALA A 286 -2.30 3.17 -8.19
CA ALA A 286 -3.25 4.26 -8.37
C ALA A 286 -2.60 5.55 -8.95
N VAL A 287 -1.35 5.82 -8.57
CA VAL A 287 -0.57 6.94 -9.12
C VAL A 287 -0.31 6.73 -10.60
N THR A 288 0.06 5.51 -11.00
CA THR A 288 0.32 5.21 -12.41
C THR A 288 -0.93 5.24 -13.27
N SER A 289 -2.11 4.89 -12.73
CA SER A 289 -3.37 5.01 -13.47
C SER A 289 -3.76 6.45 -13.73
N ILE A 290 -3.39 7.40 -12.85
CA ILE A 290 -3.62 8.83 -13.07
C ILE A 290 -2.57 9.42 -14.01
N ALA A 291 -1.31 8.98 -13.89
CA ALA A 291 -0.21 9.43 -14.73
C ALA A 291 -0.25 8.86 -16.16
N CYS A 292 -1.05 7.83 -16.44
CA CYS A 292 -1.20 7.21 -17.76
C CYS A 292 -2.04 8.09 -18.71
N ALA A 293 -1.38 9.02 -19.39
CA ALA A 293 -1.89 9.70 -20.57
C ALA A 293 -0.83 9.66 -21.71
N PRO A 294 -1.18 9.91 -22.99
CA PRO A 294 -0.44 9.38 -24.15
C PRO A 294 1.01 9.86 -24.31
N TRP A 295 1.46 10.88 -23.58
CA TRP A 295 2.83 11.41 -23.67
C TRP A 295 3.64 11.12 -22.40
N LYS A 296 3.96 9.84 -22.18
CA LYS A 296 4.87 9.44 -21.09
C LYS A 296 6.33 9.65 -21.48
N GLN A 297 7.06 10.40 -20.65
CA GLN A 297 8.51 10.27 -20.57
C GLN A 297 8.90 10.08 -19.10
N PHE A 298 9.03 8.81 -18.68
CA PHE A 298 9.68 8.48 -17.41
C PHE A 298 11.17 8.80 -17.54
N MET A 299 11.61 9.88 -16.90
CA MET A 299 13.03 10.25 -16.87
C MET A 299 13.66 9.67 -15.62
N SER A 300 14.70 8.83 -15.79
CA SER A 300 15.55 8.38 -14.68
C SER A 300 16.27 9.55 -14.01
N GLU A 301 16.79 9.37 -12.79
CA GLU A 301 17.57 10.40 -12.06
C GLU A 301 18.72 10.97 -12.90
N ASP A 302 19.40 10.13 -13.71
CA ASP A 302 20.46 10.58 -14.63
C ASP A 302 19.95 11.52 -15.73
N LEU A 303 18.73 11.28 -16.23
CA LEU A 303 18.06 12.13 -17.20
C LEU A 303 17.47 13.38 -16.55
N MET A 304 17.06 13.34 -15.28
CA MET A 304 16.64 14.54 -14.53
C MET A 304 17.81 15.54 -14.42
N ASN A 305 19.02 15.04 -14.13
CA ASN A 305 20.25 15.85 -14.13
C ASN A 305 20.60 16.38 -15.54
N CYS A 306 20.37 15.58 -16.58
CA CYS A 306 20.57 15.98 -17.97
C CYS A 306 19.54 17.03 -18.42
N CYS A 307 18.26 16.87 -18.07
CA CYS A 307 17.18 17.80 -18.38
C CYS A 307 17.27 19.08 -17.57
N CYS A 308 17.69 19.06 -16.30
CA CYS A 308 18.04 20.30 -15.58
C CYS A 308 19.18 21.06 -16.28
N ARG A 309 20.16 20.35 -16.88
CA ARG A 309 21.19 20.97 -17.73
C ARG A 309 20.62 21.53 -19.04
N ILE A 310 19.74 20.80 -19.73
CA ILE A 310 19.10 21.25 -20.98
C ILE A 310 18.15 22.42 -20.73
N TYR A 311 17.35 22.39 -19.67
CA TYR A 311 16.45 23.45 -19.26
C TYR A 311 17.23 24.72 -18.90
N ARG A 312 18.35 24.62 -18.15
CA ARG A 312 19.26 25.76 -17.94
C ARG A 312 19.80 26.32 -19.25
N LYS A 313 20.13 25.46 -20.22
CA LYS A 313 20.66 25.85 -21.54
C LYS A 313 19.59 26.50 -22.43
N HIS A 314 18.33 26.08 -22.33
CA HIS A 314 17.22 26.71 -23.05
C HIS A 314 16.76 28.01 -22.40
N TYR A 315 16.70 28.05 -21.07
CA TYR A 315 16.35 29.26 -20.33
C TYR A 315 17.39 30.38 -20.53
N SER A 316 18.68 30.05 -20.61
CA SER A 316 19.73 31.03 -20.95
C SER A 316 19.60 31.55 -22.39
N LYS A 317 19.19 30.69 -23.33
CA LYS A 317 18.97 31.05 -24.74
C LYS A 317 17.74 31.94 -24.94
N ILE A 318 16.67 31.68 -24.19
CA ILE A 318 15.45 32.52 -24.17
C ILE A 318 15.75 33.89 -23.53
N ARG A 319 16.54 33.92 -22.45
CA ARG A 319 16.99 35.18 -21.82
C ARG A 319 17.89 36.02 -22.75
N SER A 320 18.75 35.39 -23.55
CA SER A 320 19.61 36.09 -24.53
C SER A 320 18.87 36.66 -25.74
N LYS A 321 17.62 36.26 -25.98
CA LYS A 321 16.76 36.81 -27.05
C LYS A 321 15.79 37.90 -26.56
N ARG A 322 15.77 38.18 -25.25
CA ARG A 322 14.93 39.22 -24.62
C ARG A 322 15.73 40.44 -24.12
N ASN A 323 17.04 40.45 -24.33
CA ASN A 323 17.90 41.64 -24.24
C ASN A 323 18.41 41.96 -25.66
#